data_AF-A0A3M2CCB2-F1
#
_entry.id   AF-A0A3M2CCB2-F1
#
_cell.length_a   1.000
_cell.length_b   1.000
_cell.length_c   1.000
_cell.angle_alpha   90.00
_cell.angle_beta   90.00
_cell.angle_gamma   90.00
#
_symmetry.space_group_name_H-M   'P 1'
#
loop_
_entity.id
_entity.type
_entity.pdbx_description
1 polymer ?
#
loop_
_entity_poly.entity_id
_entity_poly.type
_entity_poly.pdbx_seq_one_letter_code
_entity_poly.pdbx_strand_id
1 'polypeptide(L)'
;MLRQPMPSRPLICVATVVALLAGGCPKDEPQLAEDIFAARLGEPLPSATDDQRAIFARGEAVATRRFTPADGLGPHFNVTFCAACHEKPTFGGSSPRYRDFLLVGQQLPDGSRVDLGVNGVLPQFAVQATSASPEEECVDAAGIPTGQRGARPGEGPDGAVAARRPEAP
;
A
#
# COMPACT_ATOMS: atom_id res chain seq x y z
N MET A 1 31.99 -71.49 -35.96
CA MET A 1 32.33 -70.08 -35.65
C MET A 1 31.11 -69.42 -35.04
N LEU A 2 30.98 -69.42 -33.70
CA LEU A 2 29.81 -68.85 -33.00
C LEU A 2 30.05 -67.37 -32.67
N ARG A 3 29.14 -66.53 -33.15
CA ARG A 3 29.06 -65.08 -32.94
C ARG A 3 28.65 -64.81 -31.49
N GLN A 4 29.43 -64.06 -30.72
CA GLN A 4 29.00 -63.62 -29.38
C GLN A 4 27.93 -62.52 -29.50
N PRO A 5 26.86 -62.53 -28.67
CA PRO A 5 25.86 -61.47 -28.66
C PRO A 5 26.42 -60.23 -27.94
N MET A 6 26.29 -59.06 -28.57
CA MET A 6 26.63 -57.79 -27.94
C MET A 6 25.61 -57.44 -26.84
N PRO A 7 26.04 -56.90 -25.68
CA PRO A 7 25.11 -56.41 -24.68
C PRO A 7 24.35 -55.19 -25.22
N SER A 8 23.02 -55.22 -25.07
CA SER A 8 22.12 -54.17 -25.51
C SER A 8 22.38 -52.89 -24.72
N ARG A 9 22.67 -51.80 -25.44
CA ARG A 9 22.97 -50.47 -24.89
C ARG A 9 21.74 -49.63 -24.40
N PRO A 10 20.44 -50.02 -24.52
CA PRO A 10 19.36 -49.10 -24.18
C PRO A 10 19.03 -49.06 -22.68
N LEU A 11 19.29 -50.11 -21.89
CA LEU A 11 18.96 -50.12 -20.46
C LEU A 11 19.85 -49.18 -19.64
N ILE A 12 21.11 -48.99 -20.04
CA ILE A 12 22.07 -48.14 -19.32
C ILE A 12 21.64 -46.66 -19.42
N CYS A 13 21.12 -46.21 -20.58
CA CYS A 13 20.69 -44.82 -20.75
C CYS A 13 19.46 -44.47 -19.90
N VAL A 14 18.48 -45.38 -19.79
CA VAL A 14 17.25 -45.12 -19.01
C VAL A 14 17.52 -45.08 -17.52
N ALA A 15 18.36 -45.99 -17.01
CA ALA A 15 18.74 -45.99 -15.58
C ALA A 15 19.50 -44.72 -15.17
N THR A 16 20.33 -44.17 -16.08
CA THR A 16 21.09 -42.95 -15.82
C THR A 16 20.18 -41.71 -15.79
N VAL A 17 19.18 -41.61 -16.68
CA VAL A 17 18.22 -40.49 -16.67
C VAL A 17 17.32 -40.51 -15.43
N VAL A 18 16.88 -41.69 -14.98
CA VAL A 18 16.08 -41.82 -13.75
C VAL A 18 16.89 -41.44 -12.50
N ALA A 19 18.17 -41.79 -12.44
CA ALA A 19 19.05 -41.41 -11.34
C ALA A 19 19.30 -39.88 -11.28
N LEU A 20 19.39 -39.21 -12.43
CA LEU A 20 19.48 -37.74 -12.47
C LEU A 20 18.18 -37.03 -12.07
N LEU A 21 17.02 -37.64 -12.30
CA LEU A 21 15.72 -37.07 -11.89
C LEU A 21 15.41 -37.29 -10.40
N ALA A 22 15.98 -38.32 -9.77
CA ALA A 22 15.82 -38.60 -8.34
C ALA A 22 16.79 -37.80 -7.44
N GLY A 23 17.90 -37.29 -8.01
CA GLY A 23 18.90 -36.48 -7.31
C GLY A 23 18.53 -35.01 -7.14
N GLY A 24 17.30 -34.71 -6.70
CA GLY A 24 16.91 -33.34 -6.34
C GLY A 24 17.91 -32.75 -5.34
N CYS A 25 18.36 -31.51 -5.58
CA CYS A 25 19.26 -30.81 -4.66
C CYS A 25 18.71 -30.89 -3.22
N PRO A 26 19.56 -31.10 -2.20
CA PRO A 26 19.12 -30.98 -0.82
C PRO A 26 18.45 -29.61 -0.67
N LYS A 27 17.15 -29.63 -0.37
CA LYS A 27 16.43 -28.44 0.02
C LYS A 27 16.86 -28.15 1.45
N ASP A 28 18.05 -27.60 1.60
CA ASP A 28 18.38 -26.87 2.82
C ASP A 28 17.44 -25.66 2.80
N GLU A 29 16.25 -25.83 3.37
CA GLU A 29 15.36 -24.70 3.62
C GLU A 29 16.15 -23.70 4.48
N PRO A 30 16.13 -22.40 4.13
CA PRO A 30 16.84 -21.42 4.91
C PRO A 30 16.33 -21.49 6.36
N GLN A 31 17.21 -21.93 7.26
CA GLN A 31 16.93 -21.96 8.69
C GLN A 31 16.77 -20.50 9.14
N LEU A 32 15.56 -20.13 9.51
CA LEU A 32 15.31 -18.83 10.16
C LEU A 32 16.08 -18.83 11.46
N ALA A 33 16.83 -17.75 11.72
CA ALA A 33 17.53 -17.62 13.00
C ALA A 33 16.52 -17.70 14.16
N GLU A 34 16.85 -18.48 15.20
CA GLU A 34 16.12 -18.41 16.46
C GLU A 34 15.98 -16.96 16.92
N ASP A 35 14.80 -16.61 17.44
CA ASP A 35 14.46 -15.28 17.95
C ASP A 35 14.54 -14.13 16.91
N ILE A 36 14.44 -14.44 15.62
CA ILE A 36 14.30 -13.41 14.56
C ILE A 36 12.97 -12.64 14.65
N PHE A 37 11.96 -13.22 15.30
CA PHE A 37 10.68 -12.56 15.55
C PHE A 37 10.53 -12.28 17.05
N ALA A 38 10.14 -11.05 17.38
CA ALA A 38 9.72 -10.72 18.73
C ALA A 38 8.48 -11.52 19.13
N ALA A 39 8.32 -11.75 20.44
CA ALA A 39 7.16 -12.46 20.99
C ALA A 39 5.83 -11.75 20.64
N ARG A 40 5.86 -10.42 20.54
CA ARG A 40 4.74 -9.61 20.04
C ARG A 40 5.22 -8.62 18.99
N LEU A 41 4.36 -8.36 18.01
CA LEU A 41 4.64 -7.38 16.97
C LEU A 41 4.76 -5.98 17.57
N GLY A 42 5.81 -5.26 17.18
CA GLY A 42 6.12 -3.93 17.71
C GLY A 42 6.99 -3.96 18.98
N GLU A 43 7.40 -5.12 19.48
CA GLU A 43 8.46 -5.22 20.49
C GLU A 43 9.85 -5.30 19.81
N PRO A 44 10.92 -4.85 20.48
CA PRO A 44 12.27 -5.08 20.00
C PRO A 44 12.58 -6.57 19.92
N LEU A 45 13.54 -6.95 19.08
CA LEU A 45 13.98 -8.34 18.97
C LEU A 45 14.46 -8.89 20.33
N PRO A 46 14.16 -10.14 20.69
CA PRO A 46 14.62 -10.73 21.95
C PRO A 46 16.15 -10.76 22.04
N SER A 47 16.81 -10.93 20.90
CA SER A 47 18.27 -10.94 20.74
C SER A 47 18.92 -9.54 20.75
N ALA A 48 18.14 -8.46 20.86
CA ALA A 48 18.68 -7.11 20.87
C ALA A 48 19.67 -6.90 22.02
N THR A 49 20.71 -6.10 21.82
CA THR A 49 21.56 -5.61 22.90
C THR A 49 20.87 -4.49 23.69
N ASP A 50 21.41 -4.10 24.84
CA ASP A 50 20.88 -2.97 25.62
C ASP A 50 20.93 -1.66 24.82
N ASP A 51 21.99 -1.45 24.05
CA ASP A 51 22.12 -0.28 23.17
C ASP A 51 21.06 -0.27 22.07
N GLN A 52 20.78 -1.43 21.47
CA GLN A 52 19.74 -1.57 20.45
C GLN A 52 18.35 -1.36 21.03
N ARG A 53 18.06 -1.88 22.23
CA ARG A 53 16.82 -1.59 22.96
C ARG A 53 16.68 -0.09 23.25
N ALA A 54 17.75 0.57 23.65
CA ALA A 54 17.74 2.01 23.89
C ALA A 54 17.49 2.81 22.60
N ILE A 55 18.07 2.39 21.47
CA ILE A 55 17.79 2.98 20.15
C ILE A 55 16.32 2.79 19.78
N PHE A 56 15.79 1.58 19.94
CA PHE A 56 14.39 1.24 19.68
C PHE A 56 13.46 2.16 20.47
N ALA A 57 13.65 2.27 21.78
CA ALA A 57 12.83 3.10 22.65
C ALA A 57 12.86 4.60 22.25
N ARG A 58 14.02 5.13 21.84
CA ARG A 58 14.11 6.50 21.32
C ARG A 58 13.33 6.67 20.01
N GLY A 59 13.45 5.71 19.11
CA GLY A 59 12.71 5.70 17.84
C GLY A 59 11.20 5.65 18.07
N GLU A 60 10.75 4.79 18.98
CA GLU A 60 9.33 4.66 19.36
C GLU A 60 8.78 5.97 19.93
N ALA A 61 9.54 6.63 20.82
CA ALA A 61 9.14 7.92 21.39
C ALA A 61 8.99 9.01 20.31
N VAL A 62 9.87 9.02 19.30
CA VAL A 62 9.76 9.95 18.16
C VAL A 62 8.56 9.58 17.28
N ALA A 63 8.38 8.30 16.95
CA ALA A 63 7.32 7.85 16.06
C ALA A 63 5.90 8.10 16.63
N THR A 64 5.78 8.07 17.95
CA THR A 64 4.51 8.26 18.68
C THR A 64 4.28 9.69 19.16
N ARG A 65 5.27 10.59 19.02
CA ARG A 65 5.13 12.01 19.33
C ARG A 65 4.11 12.66 18.41
N ARG A 66 3.15 13.38 19.01
CA ARG A 66 2.18 14.21 18.28
C ARG A 66 2.77 15.60 18.04
N PHE A 67 2.65 16.07 16.80
CA PHE A 67 3.01 17.41 16.36
C PHE A 67 1.78 18.32 16.42
N THR A 68 2.02 19.58 16.76
CA THR A 68 1.05 20.68 16.73
C THR A 68 1.47 21.68 15.65
N PRO A 69 0.60 22.65 15.29
CA PRO A 69 1.01 23.71 14.37
C PRO A 69 2.24 24.49 14.84
N ALA A 70 2.41 24.67 16.15
CA ALA A 70 3.61 25.31 16.72
C ALA A 70 4.88 24.46 16.54
N ASP A 71 4.74 23.14 16.42
CA ASP A 71 5.85 22.23 16.07
C ASP A 71 6.13 22.20 14.54
N GLY A 72 5.37 22.95 13.73
CA GLY A 72 5.48 22.96 12.27
C GLY A 72 4.47 22.06 11.53
N LEU A 73 3.41 21.59 12.20
CA LEU A 73 2.34 20.83 11.55
C LEU A 73 1.44 21.74 10.68
N GLY A 74 1.27 21.40 9.41
CA GLY A 74 0.31 22.06 8.51
C GLY A 74 0.97 22.88 7.39
N PRO A 75 0.21 23.74 6.68
CA PRO A 75 -1.19 24.13 6.93
C PRO A 75 -2.22 23.04 6.58
N HIS A 76 -1.85 22.04 5.78
CA HIS A 76 -2.67 20.89 5.42
C HIS A 76 -1.99 19.60 5.89
N PHE A 77 -2.75 18.66 6.46
CA PHE A 77 -2.20 17.41 6.96
C PHE A 77 -3.29 16.32 7.04
N ASN A 78 -2.86 15.06 7.06
CA ASN A 78 -3.77 13.91 7.21
C ASN A 78 -3.79 13.37 8.64
N VAL A 79 -2.65 13.44 9.33
CA VAL A 79 -2.43 12.92 10.68
C VAL A 79 -1.38 13.78 11.40
N THR A 80 -1.22 13.56 12.71
CA THR A 80 -0.36 14.41 13.56
C THR A 80 0.85 13.69 14.17
N PHE A 81 1.09 12.42 13.83
CA PHE A 81 2.27 11.66 14.31
C PHE A 81 2.61 10.54 13.31
N CYS A 82 3.87 10.10 13.30
CA CYS A 82 4.38 9.16 12.29
C CYS A 82 3.67 7.80 12.37
N ALA A 83 3.48 7.29 13.59
CA ALA A 83 2.87 5.98 13.80
C ALA A 83 1.38 5.93 13.42
N ALA A 84 0.74 7.05 13.08
CA ALA A 84 -0.65 7.09 12.62
C ALA A 84 -0.84 6.48 11.22
N CYS A 85 0.20 6.53 10.38
CA CYS A 85 0.23 5.81 9.10
C CYS A 85 0.95 4.45 9.21
N HIS A 86 1.62 4.19 10.33
CA HIS A 86 2.34 2.94 10.61
C HIS A 86 1.70 2.20 11.79
N GLU A 87 0.38 2.08 11.79
CA GLU A 87 -0.40 1.64 12.96
C GLU A 87 -0.84 0.17 12.94
N LYS A 88 -0.70 -0.54 11.81
CA LYS A 88 -1.18 -1.92 11.65
C LYS A 88 -0.05 -2.93 11.39
N PRO A 89 -0.08 -4.10 12.05
CA PRO A 89 -1.02 -4.51 13.10
C PRO A 89 -0.76 -3.83 14.45
N THR A 90 0.44 -3.30 14.66
CA THR A 90 0.83 -2.43 15.78
C THR A 90 1.69 -1.27 15.26
N PHE A 91 2.14 -0.38 16.15
CA PHE A 91 3.03 0.72 15.76
C PHE A 91 4.36 0.21 15.17
N GLY A 92 4.75 0.81 14.04
CA GLY A 92 5.90 0.39 13.23
C GLY A 92 5.54 -0.50 12.03
N GLY A 93 4.27 -0.86 11.88
CA GLY A 93 3.76 -1.60 10.72
C GLY A 93 3.32 -0.71 9.55
N SER A 94 2.31 -1.14 8.78
CA SER A 94 1.74 -0.39 7.65
C SER A 94 0.49 0.41 8.05
N SER A 95 -0.06 1.16 7.10
CA SER A 95 -1.36 1.82 7.26
C SER A 95 -2.51 0.82 7.01
N PRO A 96 -3.71 1.04 7.58
CA PRO A 96 -4.93 0.43 7.07
C PRO A 96 -5.12 0.77 5.58
N ARG A 97 -5.71 -0.15 4.81
CA ARG A 97 -5.96 0.02 3.35
C ARG A 97 -6.70 1.31 2.94
N TYR A 98 -7.36 1.99 3.88
CA TYR A 98 -8.15 3.20 3.63
C TYR A 98 -7.60 4.44 4.33
N ARG A 99 -6.40 4.35 4.90
CA ARG A 99 -5.68 5.44 5.57
C ARG A 99 -4.35 5.74 4.86
N ASP A 100 -4.31 5.45 3.57
CA ASP A 100 -3.29 5.97 2.64
C ASP A 100 -3.67 7.38 2.19
N PHE A 101 -2.77 8.08 1.50
CA PHE A 101 -3.10 9.35 0.87
C PHE A 101 -4.24 9.14 -0.12
N LEU A 102 -5.36 9.86 0.07
CA LEU A 102 -6.47 9.78 -0.87
C LEU A 102 -6.08 10.56 -2.13
N LEU A 103 -5.89 9.83 -3.22
CA LEU A 103 -5.68 10.41 -4.54
C LEU A 103 -7.04 10.73 -5.17
N VAL A 104 -7.44 12.00 -5.16
CA VAL A 104 -8.71 12.44 -5.72
C VAL A 104 -8.51 13.03 -7.11
N GLY A 105 -9.44 12.74 -8.01
CA GLY A 105 -9.42 13.24 -9.37
C GLY A 105 -10.74 12.96 -10.08
N GLN A 106 -11.10 13.80 -11.04
CA GLN A 106 -12.26 13.63 -11.89
C GLN A 106 -11.85 12.89 -13.17
N GLN A 107 -12.59 11.84 -13.55
CA GLN A 107 -12.47 11.27 -14.89
C GLN A 107 -13.40 12.02 -15.86
N LEU A 108 -12.87 12.40 -17.01
CA LEU A 108 -13.61 13.02 -18.10
C LEU A 108 -14.17 11.95 -19.05
N PRO A 109 -15.17 12.27 -19.91
CA PRO A 109 -15.77 11.31 -20.83
C PRO A 109 -14.80 10.66 -21.84
N ASP A 110 -13.67 11.32 -22.12
CA ASP A 110 -12.59 10.80 -22.96
C ASP A 110 -11.63 9.85 -22.21
N GLY A 111 -11.89 9.59 -20.93
CA GLY A 111 -11.08 8.73 -20.06
C GLY A 111 -9.87 9.41 -19.44
N SER A 112 -9.61 10.68 -19.74
CA SER A 112 -8.56 11.45 -19.08
C SER A 112 -8.93 11.74 -17.61
N ARG A 113 -7.92 11.88 -16.75
CA ARG A 113 -8.08 12.17 -15.32
C ARG A 113 -7.49 13.53 -15.00
N VAL A 114 -8.30 14.39 -14.38
CA VAL A 114 -7.88 15.68 -13.83
C VAL A 114 -7.74 15.52 -12.32
N ASP A 115 -6.54 15.75 -11.80
CA ASP A 115 -6.28 15.69 -10.37
C ASP A 115 -7.06 16.77 -9.62
N LEU A 116 -7.64 16.38 -8.48
CA LEU A 116 -8.27 17.29 -7.52
C LEU A 116 -7.41 17.31 -6.25
N GLY A 117 -7.48 18.38 -5.45
CA GLY A 117 -6.59 18.53 -4.30
C GLY A 117 -5.17 18.96 -4.69
N VAL A 118 -4.22 18.86 -3.76
CA VAL A 118 -2.84 19.33 -3.98
C VAL A 118 -2.04 18.20 -4.64
N ASN A 119 -1.74 18.33 -5.93
CA ASN A 119 -1.09 17.29 -6.74
C ASN A 119 -1.85 15.94 -6.68
N GLY A 120 -3.18 15.98 -6.69
CA GLY A 120 -4.03 14.80 -6.57
C GLY A 120 -4.24 14.32 -5.13
N VAL A 121 -3.50 14.84 -4.14
CA VAL A 121 -3.65 14.42 -2.74
C VAL A 121 -4.71 15.29 -2.04
N LEU A 122 -5.74 14.65 -1.48
CA LEU A 122 -6.71 15.32 -0.63
C LEU A 122 -6.22 15.36 0.82
N PRO A 123 -5.92 16.55 1.38
CA PRO A 123 -5.68 16.67 2.81
C PRO A 123 -7.00 16.50 3.59
N GLN A 124 -6.95 15.76 4.70
CA GLN A 124 -8.12 15.57 5.56
C GLN A 124 -8.36 16.75 6.51
N PHE A 125 -7.29 17.43 6.92
CA PHE A 125 -7.35 18.51 7.89
C PHE A 125 -6.53 19.71 7.44
N ALA A 126 -6.93 20.88 7.93
CA ALA A 126 -6.19 22.13 7.76
C ALA A 126 -6.15 22.91 9.07
N VAL A 127 -5.07 23.67 9.29
CA VAL A 127 -4.88 24.51 10.49
C VAL A 127 -5.80 25.72 10.47
N GLN A 128 -6.09 26.25 9.28
CA GLN A 128 -7.10 27.27 9.07
C GLN A 128 -8.41 26.60 8.68
N ALA A 129 -9.54 27.14 9.14
CA ALA A 129 -10.81 26.80 8.53
C ALA A 129 -10.70 27.13 7.05
N THR A 130 -10.69 26.11 6.20
CA THR A 130 -11.08 26.33 4.81
C THR A 130 -12.49 26.86 4.90
N SER A 131 -12.69 28.15 4.62
CA SER A 131 -14.03 28.61 4.31
C SER A 131 -14.51 27.63 3.26
N ALA A 132 -15.61 26.92 3.53
CA ALA A 132 -16.42 26.48 2.43
C ALA A 132 -16.54 27.73 1.55
N SER A 133 -16.17 27.63 0.28
CA SER A 133 -16.68 28.61 -0.67
C SER A 133 -18.17 28.76 -0.32
N PRO A 134 -18.73 29.97 -0.26
CA PRO A 134 -20.19 30.11 -0.19
C PRO A 134 -20.79 29.11 -1.20
N GLU A 135 -21.98 28.56 -0.95
CA GLU A 135 -22.65 27.51 -1.74
C GLU A 135 -22.77 27.90 -3.23
N GLU A 136 -21.64 27.94 -3.91
CA GLU A 136 -21.42 28.49 -5.21
C GLU A 136 -21.41 27.30 -6.13
N GLU A 137 -22.19 27.48 -7.19
CA GLU A 137 -22.21 26.65 -8.37
C GLU A 137 -20.76 26.32 -8.76
N CYS A 138 -20.40 25.05 -8.69
CA CYS A 138 -19.12 24.59 -9.18
C CYS A 138 -19.11 24.86 -10.68
N VAL A 139 -18.25 25.75 -11.16
CA VAL A 139 -18.12 26.07 -12.59
C VAL A 139 -16.80 25.53 -13.15
N ASP A 140 -16.78 25.15 -14.42
CA ASP A 140 -15.56 24.78 -15.13
C ASP A 140 -14.70 26.01 -15.51
N ALA A 141 -13.57 25.77 -16.20
CA ALA A 141 -12.66 26.83 -16.64
C ALA A 141 -13.28 27.83 -17.64
N ALA A 142 -14.43 27.50 -18.25
CA ALA A 142 -15.21 28.37 -19.13
C ALA A 142 -16.38 29.05 -18.40
N GLY A 143 -16.54 28.83 -17.10
CA GLY A 143 -17.63 29.37 -16.30
C GLY A 143 -18.94 28.59 -16.43
N ILE A 144 -18.93 27.37 -16.98
CA ILE A 144 -20.13 26.54 -17.15
C ILE A 144 -20.43 25.77 -15.85
N PRO A 145 -21.68 25.81 -15.36
CA PRO A 145 -22.09 25.01 -14.20
C PRO A 145 -21.85 23.50 -14.37
N THR A 146 -21.08 22.94 -13.46
CA THR A 146 -20.77 21.51 -13.34
C THR A 146 -21.53 20.84 -12.18
N GLY A 147 -22.19 21.63 -11.33
CA GLY A 147 -23.05 21.15 -10.25
C GLY A 147 -23.05 22.04 -9.00
N GLN A 148 -23.87 21.68 -8.01
CA GLN A 148 -23.86 22.34 -6.70
C GLN A 148 -22.97 21.54 -5.74
N ARG A 149 -22.08 22.24 -5.03
CA ARG A 149 -21.22 21.65 -4.00
C ARG A 149 -22.10 21.13 -2.86
N GLY A 150 -22.13 19.81 -2.64
CA GLY A 150 -22.97 19.17 -1.63
C GLY A 150 -24.28 18.55 -2.15
N ALA A 151 -24.54 18.60 -3.46
CA ALA A 151 -25.64 17.86 -4.08
C ALA A 151 -25.52 16.35 -3.76
N ARG A 152 -26.66 15.69 -3.51
CA ARG A 152 -26.66 14.24 -3.29
C ARG A 152 -26.20 13.53 -4.57
N PRO A 153 -25.61 12.32 -4.48
CA PRO A 153 -25.23 11.56 -5.67
C PRO A 153 -26.43 11.40 -6.62
N GLY A 154 -26.37 12.05 -7.80
CA GLY A 154 -27.45 12.03 -8.81
C GLY A 154 -28.26 13.32 -8.94
N GLU A 155 -28.00 14.36 -8.14
CA GLU A 155 -28.72 15.66 -8.18
C GLU A 155 -27.89 16.80 -8.81
N GLY A 156 -26.87 16.47 -9.63
CA GLY A 156 -26.18 17.46 -10.49
C GLY A 156 -27.00 17.79 -11.74
N PRO A 157 -26.71 18.90 -12.46
CA PRO A 157 -27.44 19.28 -13.67
C PRO A 157 -27.54 18.09 -14.61
N ASP A 158 -28.76 17.83 -15.09
CA ASP A 158 -29.13 16.72 -15.96
C ASP A 158 -28.19 16.65 -17.18
N GLY A 159 -27.11 15.88 -17.03
CA GLY A 159 -26.01 15.86 -18.00
C GLY A 159 -24.69 15.28 -17.48
N ALA A 160 -24.40 15.34 -16.18
CA ALA A 160 -23.08 14.93 -15.66
C ALA A 160 -22.91 13.43 -15.33
N VAL A 161 -24.00 12.64 -15.26
CA VAL A 161 -23.94 11.20 -14.94
C VAL A 161 -24.80 10.40 -15.92
N ALA A 162 -24.48 10.46 -17.21
CA ALA A 162 -24.98 9.48 -18.17
C ALA A 162 -24.00 8.30 -18.25
N ALA A 163 -24.50 7.11 -17.89
CA ALA A 163 -23.88 5.79 -17.93
C ALA A 163 -23.10 5.34 -16.67
N ARG A 164 -23.85 4.90 -15.64
CA ARG A 164 -23.37 3.80 -14.79
C ARG A 164 -23.07 2.60 -15.71
N ARG A 165 -21.80 2.18 -15.76
CA ARG A 165 -21.40 0.92 -16.41
C ARG A 165 -22.18 -0.22 -15.74
N PRO A 166 -22.88 -1.10 -16.48
CA PRO A 166 -23.52 -2.25 -15.85
C PRO A 166 -22.45 -3.10 -15.17
N GLU A 167 -22.69 -3.46 -13.91
CA GLU A 167 -21.89 -4.46 -13.22
C GLU A 167 -21.91 -5.75 -14.06
N ALA A 168 -20.74 -6.22 -14.45
CA ALA A 168 -20.62 -7.50 -15.13
C ALA A 168 -20.96 -8.63 -14.14
N PRO A 169 -21.62 -9.71 -14.58
CA PRO A 169 -22.01 -10.83 -13.73
C PRO A 169 -20.81 -11.58 -13.14
#